data_AF-A0A953TU63-F1
#
_entry.id   AF-A0A953TU63-F1
#
_cell.length_a   1.000
_cell.length_b   1.000
_cell.length_c   1.000
_cell.angle_alpha   90.00
_cell.angle_beta   90.00
_cell.angle_gamma   90.00
#
_symmetry.space_group_name_H-M   'P 1'
#
loop_
_entity.id
_entity.type
_entity.pdbx_description
1 polymer ?
#
loop_
_entity_poly.entity_id
_entity_poly.type
_entity_poly.pdbx_seq_one_letter_code
_entity_poly.pdbx_strand_id
1 'polypeptide(L)'
;MRTRVERRDALIDVVRAVNATLEPPKIADAILDHAAAWIPASGWALAATDLSGSFSVLANRGLIPEMGPAVDAVATWVMNRGQDLMASELKRDARVRTAFAGAVVAFPLICRGRRIGALIGLDRLPASRDPRLTPGLLRAVRQLLEPASISLDNALRLKRAEELSVTDDLTQLYNSRYLNQVLRRETKRASRSGRPLSLLFLDLDGFKSINDTHGHLFGSRALVEAAAVIRGSARETDVVARFGGDEFALILPDTGAEGAFAVGERARDRVAECTFLAGDGLNIHLTASVGVATLPDVAASAEELVQAADKAMYRVKDSGKNGIQAAAAPADT
;
A
#
# COMPACT_ATOMS: atom_id res chain seq x y z
N MET A 1 19.28 8.30 41.36
CA MET A 1 18.01 9.02 41.10
C MET A 1 17.94 9.56 39.67
N ARG A 2 19.00 10.20 39.15
CA ARG A 2 19.15 10.67 37.75
C ARG A 2 18.84 9.62 36.66
N THR A 3 19.39 8.41 36.78
CA THR A 3 19.21 7.30 35.81
C THR A 3 17.80 6.72 35.73
N ARG A 4 16.93 6.96 36.73
CA ARG A 4 15.51 6.55 36.69
C ARG A 4 14.64 7.58 35.97
N VAL A 5 15.02 8.86 36.01
CA VAL A 5 14.29 9.95 35.34
C VAL A 5 14.57 9.91 33.83
N GLU A 6 15.84 9.79 33.44
CA GLU A 6 16.25 9.65 32.02
C GLU A 6 15.58 8.46 31.31
N ARG A 7 15.37 7.34 32.02
CA ARG A 7 14.66 6.17 31.49
C ARG A 7 13.15 6.37 31.36
N ARG A 8 12.56 7.20 32.22
CA ARG A 8 11.12 7.53 32.18
C ARG A 8 10.84 8.50 31.04
N ASP A 9 11.72 9.48 30.83
CA ASP A 9 11.59 10.45 29.74
C ASP A 9 11.77 9.77 28.38
N ALA A 10 12.76 8.89 28.24
CA ALA A 10 12.92 8.05 27.04
C ALA A 10 11.69 7.15 26.76
N LEU A 11 11.03 6.64 27.81
CA LEU A 11 9.82 5.83 27.67
C LEU A 11 8.62 6.68 27.21
N ILE A 12 8.52 7.93 27.68
CA ILE A 12 7.49 8.88 27.25
C ILE A 12 7.73 9.32 25.80
N ASP A 13 8.99 9.55 25.41
CA ASP A 13 9.36 9.96 24.06
C ASP A 13 9.12 8.85 23.03
N VAL A 14 9.45 7.59 23.36
CA VAL A 14 9.08 6.42 22.53
C VAL A 14 7.57 6.36 22.37
N VAL A 15 6.80 6.41 23.46
CA VAL A 15 5.33 6.32 23.41
C VAL A 15 4.73 7.48 22.61
N ARG A 16 5.26 8.69 22.75
CA ARG A 16 4.79 9.88 22.03
C ARG A 16 5.13 9.81 20.55
N ALA A 17 6.37 9.45 20.20
CA ALA A 17 6.80 9.32 18.80
C ALA A 17 6.04 8.20 18.08
N VAL A 18 5.84 7.07 18.77
CA VAL A 18 5.15 5.90 18.25
C VAL A 18 3.63 6.13 18.11
N ASN A 19 3.02 6.95 18.98
CA ASN A 19 1.59 7.30 18.86
C ASN A 19 1.32 8.49 17.93
N ALA A 20 2.34 9.18 17.44
CA ALA A 20 2.18 10.33 16.53
C ALA A 20 1.97 9.90 15.07
N THR A 21 2.17 8.62 14.74
CA THR A 21 2.08 8.11 13.36
C THR A 21 1.42 6.74 13.33
N LEU A 22 0.65 6.48 12.26
CA LEU A 22 0.00 5.19 11.99
C LEU A 22 0.73 4.39 10.90
N GLU A 23 1.90 4.85 10.46
CA GLU A 23 2.69 4.18 9.43
C GLU A 23 3.70 3.19 10.05
N PRO A 24 3.63 1.88 9.72
CA PRO A 24 4.53 0.89 10.30
C PRO A 24 6.04 1.20 10.14
N PRO A 25 6.54 1.71 9.00
CA PRO A 25 7.95 2.07 8.85
C PRO A 25 8.39 3.19 9.79
N LYS A 26 7.57 4.24 9.98
CA LYS A 26 7.89 5.36 10.88
C LYS A 26 7.91 4.95 12.34
N ILE A 27 6.99 4.07 12.75
CA ILE A 27 7.01 3.46 14.08
C ILE A 27 8.28 2.61 14.24
N ALA A 28 8.63 1.82 13.23
CA ALA A 28 9.83 0.99 13.24
C ALA A 28 11.11 1.84 13.37
N ASP A 29 11.22 2.94 12.63
CA ASP A 29 12.30 3.91 12.73
C ASP A 29 12.44 4.47 14.15
N ALA A 30 11.33 4.90 14.77
CA ALA A 30 11.33 5.41 16.14
C ALA A 30 11.80 4.36 17.15
N ILE A 31 11.47 3.07 16.95
CA ILE A 31 11.98 1.97 17.79
C ILE A 31 13.49 1.80 17.61
N LEU A 32 14.00 1.87 16.39
CA LEU A 32 15.43 1.68 16.11
C LEU A 32 16.30 2.79 16.68
N ASP A 33 15.85 4.04 16.60
CA ASP A 33 16.60 5.19 17.14
C ASP A 33 16.85 5.06 18.65
N HIS A 34 15.92 4.43 19.37
CA HIS A 34 16.06 4.16 20.81
C HIS A 34 16.85 2.88 21.11
N ALA A 35 16.70 1.84 20.29
CA ALA A 35 17.42 0.57 20.45
C ALA A 35 18.95 0.78 20.41
N ALA A 36 19.42 1.61 19.47
CA ALA A 36 20.84 1.94 19.31
C ALA A 36 21.43 2.69 20.52
N ALA A 37 20.62 3.46 21.24
CA ALA A 37 21.06 4.17 22.45
C ALA A 37 21.24 3.24 23.66
N TRP A 38 20.56 2.10 23.70
CA TRP A 38 20.59 1.18 24.85
C TRP A 38 21.58 0.04 24.69
N ILE A 39 21.70 -0.48 23.47
CA ILE A 39 22.60 -1.58 23.15
C ILE A 39 23.45 -1.13 21.95
N PRO A 40 24.77 -1.00 22.11
CA PRO A 40 25.64 -0.68 20.98
C PRO A 40 25.65 -1.87 20.03
N ALA A 41 25.34 -1.62 18.76
CA ALA A 41 25.49 -2.56 17.65
C ALA A 41 25.80 -1.79 16.37
N SER A 42 26.53 -2.42 15.45
CA SER A 42 26.96 -1.83 14.18
C SER A 42 25.78 -1.52 13.25
N GLY A 43 24.70 -2.28 13.37
CA GLY A 43 23.46 -2.00 12.66
C GLY A 43 22.23 -2.65 13.31
N TRP A 44 21.08 -2.08 13.01
CA TRP A 44 19.78 -2.46 13.55
C TRP A 44 18.77 -2.66 12.43
N ALA A 45 17.89 -3.64 12.62
CA ALA A 45 16.69 -3.84 11.81
C ALA A 45 15.48 -4.13 12.70
N LEU A 46 14.32 -3.71 12.21
CA LEU A 46 13.04 -4.18 12.71
C LEU A 46 12.33 -4.91 11.59
N ALA A 47 12.07 -6.19 11.80
CA ALA A 47 11.34 -7.03 10.86
C ALA A 47 9.94 -7.32 11.40
N ALA A 48 8.94 -7.39 10.52
CA ALA A 48 7.58 -7.81 10.86
C ALA A 48 7.03 -8.73 9.77
N THR A 49 5.93 -9.39 10.06
CA THR A 49 5.24 -10.22 9.06
C THR A 49 4.44 -9.33 8.11
N ASP A 50 4.70 -9.46 6.81
CA ASP A 50 3.90 -8.85 5.76
C ASP A 50 2.53 -9.55 5.60
N LEU A 51 1.77 -9.17 4.57
CA LEU A 51 0.47 -9.78 4.26
C LEU A 51 0.56 -11.23 3.76
N SER A 52 1.67 -11.62 3.14
CA SER A 52 1.87 -12.97 2.60
C SER A 52 2.22 -13.99 3.69
N GLY A 53 2.45 -13.52 4.92
CA GLY A 53 2.99 -14.34 6.01
C GLY A 53 4.51 -14.42 6.00
N SER A 54 5.18 -13.71 5.08
CA SER A 54 6.64 -13.64 4.99
C SER A 54 7.17 -12.51 5.87
N PHE A 55 8.41 -12.62 6.33
CA PHE A 55 9.05 -11.56 7.11
C PHE A 55 9.65 -10.53 6.16
N SER A 56 9.38 -9.25 6.43
CA SER A 56 10.00 -8.14 5.73
C SER A 56 10.57 -7.15 6.74
N VAL A 57 11.69 -6.53 6.36
CA VAL A 57 12.33 -5.48 7.16
C VAL A 57 11.54 -4.19 6.96
N LEU A 58 10.93 -3.69 8.05
CA LEU A 58 10.15 -2.45 8.05
C LEU A 58 11.05 -1.21 8.10
N ALA A 59 12.17 -1.29 8.83
CA ALA A 59 13.16 -0.24 8.95
C ALA A 59 14.54 -0.84 9.26
N ASN A 60 15.59 -0.11 8.89
CA ASN A 60 16.97 -0.46 9.25
C ASN A 60 17.86 0.78 9.47
N ARG A 61 18.96 0.60 10.19
CA ARG A 61 20.02 1.59 10.45
C ARG A 61 21.37 0.90 10.44
N GLY A 62 22.35 1.43 9.69
CA GLY A 62 23.74 0.93 9.73
C GLY A 62 23.95 -0.48 9.16
N LEU A 63 22.91 -1.12 8.60
CA LEU A 63 23.04 -2.40 7.91
C LEU A 63 23.70 -2.23 6.55
N ILE A 64 24.53 -3.21 6.20
CA ILE A 64 25.12 -3.38 4.86
C ILE A 64 24.42 -4.53 4.14
N PRO A 65 24.37 -4.55 2.79
CA PRO A 65 23.64 -5.57 2.02
C PRO A 65 23.97 -7.02 2.41
N GLU A 66 25.22 -7.29 2.78
CA GLU A 66 25.71 -8.63 3.17
C GLU A 66 25.06 -9.16 4.46
N MET A 67 24.48 -8.28 5.28
CA MET A 67 23.77 -8.65 6.50
C MET A 67 22.32 -9.09 6.27
N GLY A 68 21.73 -8.78 5.10
CA GLY A 68 20.32 -9.05 4.80
C GLY A 68 19.89 -10.50 5.09
N PRO A 69 20.57 -11.52 4.54
CA PRO A 69 20.23 -12.93 4.80
C PRO A 69 20.33 -13.32 6.28
N ALA A 70 21.21 -12.68 7.05
CA ALA A 70 21.32 -12.91 8.49
C ALA A 70 20.14 -12.31 9.25
N VAL A 71 19.69 -11.11 8.86
CA VAL A 71 18.48 -10.48 9.41
C VAL A 71 17.26 -11.37 9.18
N ASP A 72 17.07 -11.88 7.97
CA ASP A 72 15.93 -12.75 7.63
C ASP A 72 15.93 -14.05 8.45
N ALA A 73 17.10 -14.68 8.57
CA ALA A 73 17.25 -15.93 9.32
C ALA A 73 17.02 -15.72 10.82
N VAL A 74 17.52 -14.63 11.39
CA VAL A 74 17.31 -14.26 12.80
C VAL A 74 15.85 -13.88 13.05
N ALA A 75 15.26 -13.05 12.19
CA ALA A 75 13.85 -12.67 12.27
C ALA A 75 12.97 -13.91 12.28
N THR A 76 13.19 -14.83 11.34
CA THR A 76 12.47 -16.10 11.25
C THR A 76 12.56 -16.90 12.54
N TRP A 77 13.76 -17.04 13.12
CA TRP A 77 13.94 -17.81 14.34
C TRP A 77 13.24 -17.16 15.55
N VAL A 78 13.49 -15.86 15.79
CA VAL A 78 12.91 -15.09 16.90
C VAL A 78 11.39 -15.07 16.80
N MET A 79 10.86 -14.87 15.60
CA MET A 79 9.42 -14.82 15.33
C MET A 79 8.73 -16.19 15.41
N ASN A 80 9.43 -17.29 15.18
CA ASN A 80 8.85 -18.62 15.36
C ASN A 80 8.88 -19.08 16.82
N ARG A 81 9.95 -18.75 17.55
CA ARG A 81 10.16 -19.20 18.93
C ARG A 81 9.61 -18.24 19.98
N GLY A 82 9.50 -16.95 19.67
CA GLY A 82 9.12 -15.90 20.63
C GLY A 82 10.14 -15.72 21.74
N GLN A 83 11.42 -15.95 21.45
CA GLN A 83 12.51 -15.94 22.41
C GLN A 83 13.62 -14.98 21.96
N ASP A 84 14.34 -14.43 22.94
CA ASP A 84 15.50 -13.57 22.69
C ASP A 84 16.63 -14.43 22.08
N LEU A 85 17.34 -13.86 21.10
CA LEU A 85 18.53 -14.48 20.52
C LEU A 85 19.73 -13.62 20.84
N MET A 86 20.75 -14.21 21.46
CA MET A 86 22.05 -13.60 21.66
C MET A 86 23.10 -14.63 21.27
N ALA A 87 24.02 -14.23 20.40
CA ALA A 87 25.13 -15.08 19.97
C ALA A 87 26.36 -14.21 19.70
N SER A 88 27.53 -14.69 20.11
CA SER A 88 28.79 -14.03 19.81
C SER A 88 29.20 -14.14 18.34
N GLU A 89 28.73 -15.19 17.65
CA GLU A 89 28.99 -15.44 16.24
C GLU A 89 27.82 -16.23 15.63
N LEU A 90 27.04 -15.59 14.76
CA LEU A 90 25.85 -16.19 14.14
C LEU A 90 26.17 -17.41 13.27
N LYS A 91 27.28 -17.41 12.54
CA LYS A 91 27.72 -18.53 11.68
C LYS A 91 27.89 -19.84 12.44
N ARG A 92 28.22 -19.78 13.73
CA ARG A 92 28.41 -20.96 14.59
C ARG A 92 27.18 -21.30 15.43
N ASP A 93 26.13 -20.49 15.38
CA ASP A 93 24.95 -20.69 16.19
C ASP A 93 24.03 -21.75 15.55
N ALA A 94 23.80 -22.86 16.25
CA ALA A 94 22.96 -23.95 15.75
C ALA A 94 21.48 -23.56 15.55
N ARG A 95 21.02 -22.44 16.14
CA ARG A 95 19.65 -21.96 16.05
C ARG A 95 19.34 -21.29 14.72
N VAL A 96 20.33 -20.70 14.07
CA VAL A 96 20.15 -19.88 12.87
C VAL A 96 21.13 -20.31 11.79
N ARG A 97 20.63 -20.67 10.60
CA ARG A 97 21.48 -21.05 9.47
C ARG A 97 21.84 -19.81 8.65
N THR A 98 23.08 -19.33 8.79
CA THR A 98 23.59 -18.18 8.03
C THR A 98 25.10 -18.28 7.79
N ALA A 99 25.59 -17.65 6.72
CA ALA A 99 27.03 -17.51 6.45
C ALA A 99 27.68 -16.34 7.22
N PHE A 100 26.87 -15.47 7.83
CA PHE A 100 27.31 -14.25 8.50
C PHE A 100 27.98 -14.55 9.85
N ALA A 101 29.24 -14.14 10.02
CA ALA A 101 30.06 -14.43 11.19
C ALA A 101 30.07 -13.30 12.24
N GLY A 102 29.05 -12.44 12.25
CA GLY A 102 28.94 -11.36 13.24
C GLY A 102 28.18 -11.75 14.51
N ALA A 103 28.29 -10.93 15.56
CA ALA A 103 27.49 -11.09 16.77
C ALA A 103 26.05 -10.57 16.56
N VAL A 104 25.11 -11.07 17.37
CA VAL A 104 23.70 -10.69 17.31
C VAL A 104 23.11 -10.49 18.70
N VAL A 105 22.19 -9.55 18.78
CA VAL A 105 21.17 -9.44 19.82
C VAL A 105 19.82 -9.26 19.16
N ALA A 106 18.82 -10.04 19.54
CA ALA A 106 17.49 -9.89 18.98
C ALA A 106 16.39 -10.18 20.01
N PHE A 107 15.30 -9.43 19.90
CA PHE A 107 14.16 -9.47 20.80
C PHE A 107 12.85 -9.61 20.03
N PRO A 108 11.93 -10.47 20.48
CA PRO A 108 10.60 -10.53 19.92
C PRO A 108 9.77 -9.33 20.38
N LEU A 109 9.05 -8.73 19.43
CA LEU A 109 7.98 -7.76 19.68
C LEU A 109 6.69 -8.55 19.86
N ILE A 110 6.16 -8.57 21.09
CA ILE A 110 4.98 -9.38 21.44
C ILE A 110 3.86 -8.44 21.88
N CYS A 111 2.71 -8.56 21.21
CA CYS A 111 1.48 -7.86 21.57
C CYS A 111 0.38 -8.89 21.83
N ARG A 112 -0.18 -8.90 23.06
CA ARG A 112 -1.29 -9.78 23.46
C ARG A 112 -1.04 -11.26 23.11
N GLY A 113 0.16 -11.76 23.39
CA GLY A 113 0.58 -13.15 23.12
C GLY A 113 0.91 -13.47 21.66
N ARG A 114 0.77 -12.52 20.73
CA ARG A 114 1.15 -12.68 19.32
C ARG A 114 2.50 -12.02 19.05
N ARG A 115 3.31 -12.67 18.22
CA ARG A 115 4.62 -12.18 17.78
C ARG A 115 4.39 -11.30 16.55
N ILE A 116 4.68 -10.01 16.69
CA ILE A 116 4.37 -8.98 15.70
C ILE A 116 5.60 -8.64 14.85
N GLY A 117 6.78 -8.72 15.46
CA GLY A 117 8.05 -8.47 14.78
C GLY A 117 9.25 -8.88 15.63
N ALA A 118 10.44 -8.66 15.08
CA ALA A 118 11.71 -8.88 15.75
C ALA A 118 12.56 -7.61 15.63
N LEU A 119 13.04 -7.13 16.77
CA LEU A 119 14.08 -6.11 16.83
C LEU A 119 15.44 -6.82 16.83
N ILE A 120 16.31 -6.48 15.88
CA ILE A 120 17.56 -7.21 15.61
C ILE A 120 18.71 -6.21 15.56
N GLY A 121 19.71 -6.39 16.42
CA GLY A 121 20.99 -5.71 16.38
C GLY A 121 22.09 -6.67 15.94
N LEU A 122 22.90 -6.26 14.96
CA LEU A 122 24.01 -7.03 14.41
C LEU A 122 25.31 -6.25 14.52
N ASP A 123 26.38 -6.95 14.86
CA ASP A 123 27.74 -6.46 14.73
C ASP A 123 28.45 -7.13 13.57
N ARG A 124 29.29 -6.37 12.86
CA ARG A 124 30.07 -6.88 11.70
C ARG A 124 31.06 -7.97 12.09
N LEU A 125 31.56 -7.91 13.31
CA LEU A 125 32.59 -8.79 13.82
C LEU A 125 32.02 -9.72 14.89
N PRO A 126 32.58 -10.93 15.04
CA PRO A 126 32.27 -11.78 16.18
C PRO A 126 32.68 -11.10 17.50
N ALA A 127 31.92 -11.38 18.56
CA ALA A 127 32.30 -11.01 19.92
C ALA A 127 33.14 -12.13 20.56
N SER A 128 33.98 -11.78 21.55
CA SER A 128 34.78 -12.77 22.29
C SER A 128 33.94 -13.73 23.15
N ARG A 129 32.69 -13.37 23.43
CA ARG A 129 31.72 -14.13 24.22
C ARG A 129 30.31 -13.72 23.86
N ASP A 130 29.34 -14.57 24.17
CA ASP A 130 27.94 -14.24 23.93
C ASP A 130 27.58 -12.90 24.60
N PRO A 131 26.84 -12.01 23.91
CA PRO A 131 26.31 -10.81 24.53
C PRO A 131 25.53 -11.18 25.79
N ARG A 132 25.90 -10.59 26.93
CA ARG A 132 25.21 -10.80 28.21
C ARG A 132 24.61 -9.49 28.67
N LEU A 133 23.30 -9.38 28.55
CA LEU A 133 22.57 -8.25 29.12
C LEU A 133 22.19 -8.56 30.56
N THR A 134 22.33 -7.56 31.44
CA THR A 134 21.92 -7.73 32.84
C THR A 134 20.40 -7.95 32.91
N PRO A 135 19.89 -8.70 33.90
CA PRO A 135 18.45 -8.89 34.07
C PRO A 135 17.67 -7.56 34.19
N GLY A 136 18.31 -6.53 34.75
CA GLY A 136 17.73 -5.18 34.83
C GLY A 136 17.58 -4.50 33.47
N LEU A 137 18.58 -4.62 32.61
CA LEU A 137 18.52 -4.09 31.24
C LEU A 137 17.51 -4.85 30.38
N LEU A 138 17.48 -6.18 30.47
CA LEU A 138 16.50 -7.01 29.77
C LEU A 138 15.06 -6.63 30.14
N ARG A 139 14.78 -6.43 31.44
CA ARG A 139 13.46 -5.96 31.88
C ARG A 139 13.14 -4.57 31.32
N ALA A 140 14.11 -3.65 31.33
CA ALA A 140 13.90 -2.30 30.81
C ALA A 140 13.60 -2.32 29.30
N VAL A 141 14.37 -3.08 28.51
CA VAL A 141 14.13 -3.25 27.07
C VAL A 141 12.74 -3.82 26.83
N ARG A 142 12.34 -4.90 27.52
CA ARG A 142 11.00 -5.49 27.37
C ARG A 142 9.87 -4.52 27.71
N GLN A 143 10.00 -3.76 28.79
CA GLN A 143 9.03 -2.74 29.18
C GLN A 143 8.89 -1.61 28.15
N LEU A 144 9.98 -1.28 27.45
CA LEU A 144 9.98 -0.27 26.40
C LEU A 144 9.41 -0.81 25.09
N LEU A 145 9.70 -2.07 24.77
CA LEU A 145 9.20 -2.73 23.57
C LEU A 145 7.70 -3.02 23.65
N GLU A 146 7.09 -3.10 24.83
CA GLU A 146 5.68 -3.45 24.98
C GLU A 146 4.72 -2.38 24.39
N PRO A 147 4.79 -1.08 24.77
CA PRO A 147 4.01 -0.04 24.11
C PRO A 147 4.30 0.07 22.60
N ALA A 148 5.57 -0.06 22.21
CA ALA A 148 5.99 -0.04 20.82
C ALA A 148 5.38 -1.21 20.01
N SER A 149 5.33 -2.40 20.60
CA SER A 149 4.71 -3.59 19.99
C SER A 149 3.20 -3.42 19.80
N ILE A 150 2.53 -2.72 20.72
CA ILE A 150 1.09 -2.44 20.62
C ILE A 150 0.81 -1.49 19.45
N SER A 151 1.51 -0.37 19.37
CA SER A 151 1.28 0.61 18.31
C SER A 151 1.70 0.07 16.95
N LEU A 152 2.79 -0.71 16.87
CA LEU A 152 3.16 -1.40 15.64
C LEU A 152 2.10 -2.42 15.21
N ASP A 153 1.54 -3.22 16.14
CA ASP A 153 0.44 -4.14 15.83
C ASP A 153 -0.80 -3.40 15.32
N ASN A 154 -1.14 -2.27 15.94
CA ASN A 154 -2.27 -1.44 15.52
C ASN A 154 -2.05 -0.89 14.10
N ALA A 155 -0.89 -0.31 13.81
CA ALA A 155 -0.54 0.21 12.50
C ALA A 155 -0.54 -0.89 11.42
N LEU A 156 0.06 -2.06 11.73
CA LEU A 156 0.04 -3.21 10.82
C LEU A 156 -1.40 -3.68 10.58
N ARG A 157 -2.22 -3.82 11.61
CA ARG A 157 -3.64 -4.22 11.47
C ARG A 157 -4.45 -3.21 10.65
N LEU A 158 -4.25 -1.91 10.89
CA LEU A 158 -4.92 -0.87 10.13
C LEU A 158 -4.54 -0.96 8.65
N LYS A 159 -3.25 -1.05 8.36
CA LYS A 159 -2.75 -1.25 7.00
C LYS A 159 -3.35 -2.50 6.33
N ARG A 160 -3.40 -3.63 7.05
CA ARG A 160 -4.04 -4.85 6.55
C ARG A 160 -5.54 -4.66 6.30
N ALA A 161 -6.25 -3.91 7.15
CA ALA A 161 -7.66 -3.63 6.98
C ALA A 161 -7.90 -2.71 5.77
N GLU A 162 -7.08 -1.68 5.59
CA GLU A 162 -7.09 -0.81 4.39
C GLU A 162 -6.79 -1.63 3.12
N GLU A 163 -5.81 -2.54 3.18
CA GLU A 163 -5.48 -3.47 2.08
C GLU A 163 -6.59 -4.49 1.80
N LEU A 164 -7.52 -4.71 2.74
CA LEU A 164 -8.70 -5.54 2.56
C LEU A 164 -9.96 -4.73 2.20
N SER A 165 -9.95 -3.41 2.40
CA SER A 165 -11.07 -2.55 2.00
C SER A 165 -11.28 -2.65 0.50
N VAL A 166 -12.51 -2.81 0.02
CA VAL A 166 -12.79 -2.86 -1.43
C VAL A 166 -13.15 -1.50 -2.00
N THR A 167 -13.34 -0.51 -1.12
CA THR A 167 -13.78 0.85 -1.46
C THR A 167 -12.64 1.85 -1.38
N ASP A 168 -12.76 2.94 -2.12
CA ASP A 168 -11.95 4.15 -2.02
C ASP A 168 -12.55 5.07 -0.95
N ASP A 169 -11.74 5.48 0.03
CA ASP A 169 -12.24 6.21 1.20
C ASP A 169 -12.78 7.61 0.85
N LEU A 170 -12.27 8.23 -0.23
CA LEU A 170 -12.73 9.54 -0.66
C LEU A 170 -14.06 9.45 -1.41
N THR A 171 -14.09 8.66 -2.49
CA THR A 171 -15.20 8.65 -3.45
C THR A 171 -16.28 7.63 -3.13
N GLN A 172 -16.02 6.69 -2.21
CA GLN A 172 -16.90 5.55 -1.87
C GLN A 172 -17.21 4.62 -3.05
N LEU A 173 -16.51 4.79 -4.18
CA LEU A 173 -16.49 3.82 -5.27
C LEU A 173 -15.60 2.64 -4.88
N TYR A 174 -15.58 1.60 -5.72
CA TYR A 174 -14.56 0.57 -5.57
C TYR A 174 -13.16 1.15 -5.79
N ASN A 175 -12.14 0.55 -5.17
CA ASN A 175 -10.75 0.94 -5.42
C ASN A 175 -10.13 0.13 -6.58
N SER A 176 -8.99 0.59 -7.08
CA SER A 176 -8.25 -0.03 -8.18
C SER A 176 -7.89 -1.50 -7.94
N ARG A 177 -7.64 -1.88 -6.68
CA ARG A 177 -7.37 -3.28 -6.31
C ARG A 177 -8.59 -4.16 -6.52
N TYR A 178 -9.76 -3.74 -6.04
CA TYR A 178 -11.00 -4.48 -6.26
C TYR A 178 -11.36 -4.56 -7.74
N LEU A 179 -11.21 -3.47 -8.49
CA LEU A 179 -11.39 -3.44 -9.95
C LEU A 179 -10.54 -4.53 -10.63
N ASN A 180 -9.23 -4.57 -10.34
CA ASN A 180 -8.33 -5.57 -10.93
C ASN A 180 -8.75 -7.01 -10.60
N GLN A 181 -9.21 -7.27 -9.37
CA GLN A 181 -9.72 -8.58 -8.97
C GLN A 181 -10.98 -8.97 -9.74
N VAL A 182 -11.95 -8.05 -9.85
CA VAL A 182 -13.18 -8.27 -10.62
C VAL A 182 -12.86 -8.47 -12.10
N LEU A 183 -11.98 -7.64 -12.67
CA LEU A 183 -11.64 -7.70 -14.08
C LEU A 183 -11.08 -9.08 -14.44
N ARG A 184 -10.10 -9.58 -13.68
CA ARG A 184 -9.54 -10.93 -13.87
C ARG A 184 -10.61 -12.02 -13.80
N ARG A 185 -11.60 -11.88 -12.92
CA ARG A 185 -12.70 -12.83 -12.77
C ARG A 185 -13.67 -12.77 -13.96
N GLU A 186 -14.11 -11.57 -14.34
CA GLU A 186 -15.06 -11.38 -15.43
C GLU A 186 -14.43 -11.70 -16.78
N THR A 187 -13.14 -11.43 -17.01
CA THR A 187 -12.44 -11.86 -18.24
C THR A 187 -12.49 -13.39 -18.38
N LYS A 188 -12.16 -14.13 -17.31
CA LYS A 188 -12.25 -15.61 -17.33
C LYS A 188 -13.68 -16.10 -17.57
N ARG A 189 -14.67 -15.39 -17.04
CA ARG A 189 -16.09 -15.70 -17.23
C ARG A 189 -16.50 -15.47 -18.68
N ALA A 190 -16.20 -14.28 -19.22
CA ALA A 190 -16.48 -13.87 -20.59
C ALA A 190 -15.87 -14.83 -21.61
N SER A 191 -14.59 -15.20 -21.45
CA SER A 191 -13.93 -16.17 -22.33
C SER A 191 -14.59 -17.55 -22.31
N ARG A 192 -15.14 -17.99 -21.17
CA ARG A 192 -15.84 -19.28 -21.05
C ARG A 192 -17.25 -19.24 -21.62
N SER A 193 -17.97 -18.14 -21.41
CA SER A 193 -19.36 -18.01 -21.84
C SER A 193 -19.52 -17.48 -23.27
N GLY A 194 -18.42 -17.02 -23.89
CA GLY A 194 -18.45 -16.34 -25.20
C GLY A 194 -19.22 -15.02 -25.18
N ARG A 195 -19.39 -14.42 -23.99
CA ARG A 195 -20.10 -13.14 -23.83
C ARG A 195 -19.09 -11.99 -23.81
N PRO A 196 -19.45 -10.81 -24.35
CA PRO A 196 -18.53 -9.70 -24.40
C PRO A 196 -18.30 -9.10 -23.00
N LEU A 197 -17.13 -8.51 -22.81
CA LEU A 197 -16.76 -7.77 -21.61
C LEU A 197 -16.06 -6.50 -22.04
N SER A 198 -16.58 -5.35 -21.64
CA SER A 198 -15.94 -4.06 -21.93
C SER A 198 -15.36 -3.42 -20.68
N LEU A 199 -14.29 -2.67 -20.90
CA LEU A 199 -13.65 -1.80 -19.92
C LEU A 199 -13.63 -0.37 -20.46
N LEU A 200 -14.08 0.57 -19.64
CA LEU A 200 -13.89 1.99 -19.87
C LEU A 200 -12.81 2.49 -18.92
N PHE A 201 -11.93 3.34 -19.42
CA PHE A 201 -10.93 4.05 -18.65
C PHE A 201 -11.13 5.56 -18.86
N LEU A 202 -11.29 6.32 -17.79
CA LEU A 202 -11.63 7.73 -17.80
C LEU A 202 -10.62 8.53 -17.00
N ASP A 203 -10.33 9.75 -17.45
CA ASP A 203 -9.54 10.73 -16.73
C ASP A 203 -10.21 12.10 -16.79
N LEU A 204 -10.22 12.81 -15.67
CA LEU A 204 -10.83 14.14 -15.58
C LEU A 204 -9.89 15.22 -16.13
N ASP A 205 -10.30 15.80 -17.25
CA ASP A 205 -9.55 16.83 -17.94
C ASP A 205 -9.51 18.13 -17.16
N GLY A 206 -8.29 18.60 -16.85
CA GLY A 206 -8.08 19.89 -16.18
C GLY A 206 -8.18 19.83 -14.66
N PHE A 207 -8.34 18.65 -14.06
CA PHE A 207 -8.47 18.49 -12.60
C PHE A 207 -7.33 19.14 -11.80
N LYS A 208 -6.08 19.02 -12.29
CA LYS A 208 -4.93 19.66 -11.65
C LYS A 208 -5.12 21.18 -11.44
N SER A 209 -5.79 21.87 -12.36
CA SER A 209 -6.07 23.31 -12.24
C SER A 209 -6.92 23.64 -11.03
N ILE A 210 -7.83 22.75 -10.61
CA ILE A 210 -8.63 22.93 -9.39
C ILE A 210 -7.72 22.88 -8.17
N ASN A 211 -6.84 21.89 -8.09
CA ASN A 211 -5.89 21.76 -6.99
C ASN A 211 -4.96 22.98 -6.92
N ASP A 212 -4.43 23.40 -8.06
CA ASP A 212 -3.47 24.49 -8.13
C ASP A 212 -4.13 25.85 -7.79
N THR A 213 -5.41 26.04 -8.13
CA THR A 213 -6.11 27.33 -7.94
C THR A 213 -6.85 27.42 -6.60
N HIS A 214 -7.50 26.34 -6.17
CA HIS A 214 -8.38 26.33 -5.01
C HIS A 214 -7.85 25.47 -3.85
N GLY A 215 -6.83 24.65 -4.09
CA GLY A 215 -6.22 23.76 -3.10
C GLY A 215 -6.84 22.37 -3.07
N HIS A 216 -6.11 21.42 -2.47
CA HIS A 216 -6.45 20.00 -2.46
C HIS A 216 -7.79 19.66 -1.80
N LEU A 217 -8.29 20.49 -0.88
CA LEU A 217 -9.59 20.27 -0.25
C LEU A 217 -10.73 20.36 -1.28
N PHE A 218 -10.68 21.35 -2.17
CA PHE A 218 -11.68 21.53 -3.22
C PHE A 218 -11.52 20.50 -4.32
N GLY A 219 -10.28 20.13 -4.68
CA GLY A 219 -10.05 19.00 -5.58
C GLY A 219 -10.62 17.70 -5.05
N SER A 220 -10.49 17.43 -3.74
CA SER A 220 -11.08 16.24 -3.12
C SER A 220 -12.60 16.23 -3.21
N ARG A 221 -13.27 17.38 -3.03
CA ARG A 221 -14.73 17.51 -3.20
C ARG A 221 -15.16 17.34 -4.65
N ALA A 222 -14.43 17.91 -5.60
CA ALA A 222 -14.70 17.75 -7.02
C ALA A 222 -14.62 16.27 -7.46
N LEU A 223 -13.68 15.50 -6.89
CA LEU A 223 -13.60 14.05 -7.12
C LEU A 223 -14.81 13.29 -6.57
N VAL A 224 -15.34 13.69 -5.42
CA VAL A 224 -16.56 13.08 -4.85
C VAL A 224 -17.77 13.34 -5.74
N GLU A 225 -17.92 14.56 -6.24
CA GLU A 225 -18.98 14.92 -7.17
C GLU A 225 -18.83 14.16 -8.51
N ALA A 226 -17.61 14.10 -9.06
CA ALA A 226 -17.33 13.37 -10.29
C ALA A 226 -17.62 11.87 -10.14
N ALA A 227 -17.25 11.28 -9.01
CA ALA A 227 -17.56 9.89 -8.70
C ALA A 227 -19.07 9.61 -8.71
N ALA A 228 -19.87 10.50 -8.13
CA ALA A 228 -21.33 10.38 -8.13
C ALA A 228 -21.91 10.47 -9.55
N VAL A 229 -21.41 11.40 -10.37
CA VAL A 229 -21.81 11.56 -11.78
C VAL A 229 -21.47 10.31 -12.60
N ILE A 230 -20.24 9.81 -12.48
CA ILE A 230 -19.77 8.62 -13.20
C ILE A 230 -20.54 7.39 -12.75
N ARG A 231 -20.73 7.18 -11.43
CA ARG A 231 -21.53 6.06 -10.92
C ARG A 231 -22.98 6.11 -11.41
N GLY A 232 -23.57 7.30 -11.45
CA GLY A 232 -24.92 7.52 -11.98
C GLY A 232 -25.06 7.18 -13.46
N SER A 233 -23.96 7.05 -14.20
CA SER A 233 -23.94 6.67 -15.62
C SER A 233 -23.89 5.16 -15.85
N ALA A 234 -23.63 4.37 -14.80
CA ALA A 234 -23.48 2.92 -14.86
C ALA A 234 -24.71 2.19 -14.30
N ARG A 235 -24.91 0.92 -14.68
CA ARG A 235 -25.94 0.04 -14.13
C ARG A 235 -25.50 -0.54 -12.80
N GLU A 236 -26.43 -1.15 -12.08
CA GLU A 236 -26.13 -1.81 -10.79
C GLU A 236 -25.09 -2.93 -10.94
N THR A 237 -25.19 -3.70 -12.03
CA THR A 237 -24.27 -4.80 -12.37
C THR A 237 -22.87 -4.35 -12.78
N ASP A 238 -22.71 -3.08 -13.14
CA ASP A 238 -21.45 -2.53 -13.59
C ASP A 238 -20.60 -2.18 -12.38
N VAL A 239 -19.29 -2.44 -12.50
CA VAL A 239 -18.32 -2.08 -11.46
C VAL A 239 -17.70 -0.76 -11.82
N VAL A 240 -17.87 0.24 -10.95
CA VAL A 240 -17.27 1.57 -11.09
C VAL A 240 -16.24 1.72 -10.00
N ALA A 241 -15.00 2.05 -10.38
CA ALA A 241 -13.90 2.20 -9.44
C ALA A 241 -13.12 3.49 -9.70
N ARG A 242 -12.55 4.04 -8.63
CA ARG A 242 -11.47 5.02 -8.75
C ARG A 242 -10.16 4.26 -8.95
N PHE A 243 -9.49 4.52 -10.07
CA PHE A 243 -8.27 3.83 -10.44
C PHE A 243 -7.02 4.53 -9.87
N GLY A 244 -7.00 5.86 -9.96
CA GLY A 244 -5.87 6.71 -9.59
C GLY A 244 -6.30 8.03 -8.96
N GLY A 245 -5.48 9.07 -9.12
CA GLY A 245 -5.75 10.40 -8.55
C GLY A 245 -7.08 10.97 -9.04
N ASP A 246 -7.20 11.13 -10.35
CA ASP A 246 -8.34 11.66 -11.10
C ASP A 246 -8.84 10.71 -12.19
N GLU A 247 -8.38 9.45 -12.12
CA GLU A 247 -8.70 8.38 -13.06
C GLU A 247 -9.78 7.45 -12.50
N PHE A 248 -10.72 7.06 -13.36
CA PHE A 248 -11.83 6.17 -13.06
C PHE A 248 -11.89 5.04 -14.08
N ALA A 249 -12.43 3.89 -13.68
CA ALA A 249 -12.62 2.76 -14.58
C ALA A 249 -13.96 2.08 -14.35
N LEU A 250 -14.58 1.63 -15.45
CA LEU A 250 -15.85 0.90 -15.42
C LEU A 250 -15.70 -0.45 -16.11
N ILE A 251 -16.08 -1.52 -15.41
CA ILE A 251 -16.21 -2.86 -15.99
C ILE A 251 -17.68 -3.08 -16.33
N LEU A 252 -17.95 -3.43 -17.58
CA LEU A 252 -19.28 -3.65 -18.13
C LEU A 252 -19.41 -5.11 -18.58
N PRO A 253 -19.83 -6.02 -17.68
CA PRO A 253 -20.10 -7.41 -18.04
C PRO A 253 -21.22 -7.51 -19.08
N ASP A 254 -21.13 -8.53 -19.94
CA ASP A 254 -22.14 -8.83 -20.97
C ASP A 254 -22.48 -7.63 -21.87
N THR A 255 -21.52 -6.72 -22.07
CA THR A 255 -21.67 -5.49 -22.85
C THR A 255 -20.64 -5.50 -23.98
N GLY A 256 -21.09 -5.33 -25.21
CA GLY A 256 -20.22 -5.21 -26.40
C GLY A 256 -19.80 -3.76 -26.67
N ALA A 257 -18.95 -3.58 -27.68
CA ALA A 257 -18.31 -2.30 -27.99
C ALA A 257 -19.29 -1.13 -28.15
N GLU A 258 -20.40 -1.30 -28.87
CA GLU A 258 -21.40 -0.24 -29.08
C GLU A 258 -22.06 0.20 -27.76
N GLY A 259 -22.49 -0.78 -26.94
CA GLY A 259 -23.10 -0.49 -25.64
C GLY A 259 -22.11 0.16 -24.67
N ALA A 260 -20.85 -0.28 -24.69
CA ALA A 260 -19.78 0.30 -23.89
C ALA A 260 -19.46 1.74 -24.32
N PHE A 261 -19.42 2.00 -25.62
CA PHE A 261 -19.26 3.35 -26.17
C PHE A 261 -20.40 4.27 -25.73
N ALA A 262 -21.65 3.80 -25.79
CA ALA A 262 -22.81 4.57 -25.32
C ALA A 262 -22.79 4.86 -23.80
N VAL A 263 -22.25 3.94 -22.98
CA VAL A 263 -22.03 4.19 -21.54
C VAL A 263 -20.94 5.23 -21.34
N GLY A 264 -19.85 5.17 -22.11
CA GLY A 264 -18.75 6.13 -22.01
C GLY A 264 -19.13 7.53 -22.46
N GLU A 265 -19.84 7.65 -23.59
CA GLU A 265 -20.44 8.91 -24.07
C GLU A 265 -21.34 9.53 -23.00
N ARG A 266 -22.25 8.74 -22.42
CA ARG A 266 -23.12 9.21 -21.33
C ARG A 266 -22.33 9.70 -20.11
N ALA A 267 -21.27 8.99 -19.73
CA ALA A 267 -20.43 9.41 -18.61
C ALA A 267 -19.68 10.71 -18.92
N ARG A 268 -19.11 10.84 -20.12
CA ARG A 268 -18.46 12.07 -20.61
C ARG A 268 -19.43 13.25 -20.57
N ASP A 269 -20.60 13.11 -21.18
CA ASP A 269 -21.58 14.19 -21.30
C ASP A 269 -22.05 14.66 -19.93
N ARG A 270 -22.36 13.72 -19.04
CA ARG A 270 -22.80 14.08 -17.68
C ARG A 270 -21.71 14.75 -16.86
N VAL A 271 -20.44 14.42 -17.08
CA VAL A 271 -19.32 15.15 -16.47
C VAL A 271 -19.25 16.57 -17.05
N ALA A 272 -19.33 16.73 -18.38
CA ALA A 272 -19.25 18.02 -19.05
C ALA A 272 -20.42 18.96 -18.70
N GLU A 273 -21.63 18.40 -18.48
CA GLU A 273 -22.83 19.14 -18.10
C GLU A 273 -22.90 19.47 -16.60
N CYS A 274 -22.07 18.82 -15.77
CA CYS A 274 -22.07 19.03 -14.33
C CYS A 274 -21.34 20.33 -13.96
N THR A 275 -22.00 21.19 -13.20
CA THR A 275 -21.37 22.32 -12.53
C THR A 275 -20.82 21.88 -11.18
N PHE A 276 -19.50 21.73 -11.10
CA PHE A 276 -18.80 21.26 -9.91
C PHE A 276 -18.61 22.35 -8.87
N LEU A 277 -18.69 21.96 -7.59
CA LEU A 277 -18.47 22.81 -6.42
C LEU A 277 -19.47 23.98 -6.28
N ALA A 278 -20.66 23.85 -6.89
CA ALA A 278 -21.73 24.86 -6.82
C ALA A 278 -22.16 25.16 -5.37
N GLY A 279 -22.19 24.13 -4.51
CA GLY A 279 -22.49 24.28 -3.08
C GLY A 279 -21.42 25.07 -2.30
N ASP A 280 -20.22 25.17 -2.85
CA ASP A 280 -19.11 25.95 -2.31
C ASP A 280 -19.01 27.36 -2.94
N GLY A 281 -20.00 27.74 -3.76
CA GLY A 281 -20.04 29.03 -4.46
C GLY A 281 -19.10 29.10 -5.66
N LEU A 282 -18.57 27.95 -6.12
CA LEU A 282 -17.74 27.85 -7.33
C LEU A 282 -18.55 27.24 -8.46
N ASN A 283 -18.31 27.65 -9.71
CA ASN A 283 -18.98 27.09 -10.89
C ASN A 283 -17.96 26.47 -11.84
N ILE A 284 -17.30 25.40 -11.39
CA ILE A 284 -16.22 24.76 -12.14
C ILE A 284 -16.82 23.78 -13.16
N HIS A 285 -16.28 23.77 -14.37
CA HIS A 285 -16.65 22.82 -15.41
C HIS A 285 -15.42 21.96 -15.71
N LEU A 286 -15.60 20.64 -15.55
CA LEU A 286 -14.61 19.63 -15.94
C LEU A 286 -15.13 18.90 -17.17
N THR A 287 -14.22 18.29 -17.90
CA THR A 287 -14.55 17.34 -18.98
C THR A 287 -13.83 16.03 -18.72
N ALA A 288 -14.09 15.01 -19.52
CA ALA A 288 -13.42 13.71 -19.37
C ALA A 288 -12.93 13.17 -20.70
N SER A 289 -11.76 12.54 -20.66
CA SER A 289 -11.21 11.76 -21.75
C SER A 289 -11.47 10.28 -21.48
N VAL A 290 -12.06 9.57 -22.44
CA VAL A 290 -12.56 8.20 -22.24
C VAL A 290 -11.97 7.23 -23.27
N GLY A 291 -11.36 6.15 -22.81
CA GLY A 291 -10.93 5.02 -23.63
C GLY A 291 -11.83 3.81 -23.40
N VAL A 292 -12.21 3.14 -24.48
CA VAL A 292 -13.07 1.93 -24.44
C VAL A 292 -12.30 0.75 -25.03
N ALA A 293 -12.30 -0.40 -24.36
CA ALA A 293 -11.83 -1.65 -24.94
C ALA A 293 -12.84 -2.78 -24.67
N THR A 294 -12.95 -3.72 -25.60
CA THR A 294 -13.91 -4.83 -25.51
C THR A 294 -13.23 -6.16 -25.82
N LEU A 295 -13.47 -7.16 -24.98
CA LEU A 295 -13.09 -8.55 -25.21
C LEU A 295 -14.23 -9.26 -25.98
N PRO A 296 -13.93 -10.08 -27.01
CA PRO A 296 -12.59 -10.46 -27.49
C PRO A 296 -12.00 -9.58 -28.60
N ASP A 297 -12.67 -8.49 -28.98
CA ASP A 297 -12.36 -7.72 -30.19
C ASP A 297 -10.92 -7.17 -30.24
N VAL A 298 -10.40 -6.69 -29.11
CA VAL A 298 -9.09 -6.00 -29.05
C VAL A 298 -8.13 -6.57 -27.98
N ALA A 299 -8.56 -7.59 -27.26
CA ALA A 299 -7.82 -8.17 -26.13
C ALA A 299 -8.23 -9.62 -25.86
N ALA A 300 -7.25 -10.43 -25.43
CA ALA A 300 -7.45 -11.81 -24.98
C ALA A 300 -7.29 -11.98 -23.46
N SER A 301 -6.77 -10.97 -22.76
CA SER A 301 -6.53 -11.00 -21.31
C SER A 301 -7.00 -9.72 -20.61
N ALA A 302 -7.09 -9.76 -19.28
CA ALA A 302 -7.45 -8.59 -18.47
C ALA A 302 -6.39 -7.48 -18.61
N GLU A 303 -5.12 -7.87 -18.63
CA GLU A 303 -3.98 -6.96 -18.81
C GLU A 303 -4.02 -6.26 -20.17
N GLU A 304 -4.26 -7.00 -21.25
CA GLU A 304 -4.43 -6.44 -22.60
C GLU A 304 -5.63 -5.51 -22.68
N LEU A 305 -6.75 -5.84 -22.01
CA LEU A 305 -7.95 -5.02 -22.02
C LEU A 305 -7.71 -3.66 -21.33
N VAL A 306 -7.02 -3.65 -20.19
CA VAL A 306 -6.59 -2.41 -19.52
C VAL A 306 -5.67 -1.60 -20.41
N GLN A 307 -4.65 -2.24 -20.98
CA GLN A 307 -3.69 -1.55 -21.85
C GLN A 307 -4.34 -0.96 -23.11
N ALA A 308 -5.33 -1.66 -23.69
CA ALA A 308 -6.07 -1.18 -24.84
C ALA A 308 -6.95 0.02 -24.50
N ALA A 309 -7.68 -0.02 -23.38
CA ALA A 309 -8.54 1.08 -22.94
C ALA A 309 -7.70 2.32 -22.56
N ASP A 310 -6.61 2.14 -21.81
CA ASP A 310 -5.69 3.22 -21.43
C ASP A 310 -5.07 3.90 -22.67
N LYS A 311 -4.56 3.12 -23.63
CA LYS A 311 -4.04 3.66 -24.90
C LYS A 311 -5.10 4.45 -25.66
N ALA A 312 -6.35 3.97 -25.69
CA ALA A 312 -7.43 4.68 -26.36
C ALA A 312 -7.76 6.00 -25.65
N MET A 313 -7.80 6.02 -24.31
CA MET A 313 -7.99 7.23 -23.52
C MET A 313 -6.87 8.24 -23.76
N TYR A 314 -5.62 7.77 -23.79
CA TYR A 314 -4.47 8.63 -24.02
C TYR A 314 -4.53 9.32 -25.40
N ARG A 315 -4.98 8.61 -26.44
CA ARG A 315 -5.20 9.23 -27.76
C ARG A 315 -6.27 10.32 -27.73
N VAL A 316 -7.29 10.21 -26.89
CA VAL A 316 -8.26 11.30 -26.69
C VAL A 316 -7.61 12.51 -26.03
N LYS A 317 -6.77 12.30 -25.02
CA LYS A 317 -6.01 13.39 -24.40
C LYS A 317 -5.14 14.12 -25.43
N ASP A 318 -4.50 13.39 -26.33
CA ASP A 318 -3.67 13.94 -27.40
C ASP A 318 -4.50 14.61 -28.52
N SER A 319 -5.74 14.19 -28.75
CA SER A 319 -6.60 14.73 -29.82
C SER A 319 -7.41 15.96 -29.42
N GLY A 320 -7.30 16.42 -28.18
CA GLY A 320 -7.94 17.65 -27.71
C GLY A 320 -8.82 17.51 -26.47
N LYS A 321 -8.82 16.34 -25.81
CA LYS A 321 -9.58 16.05 -24.57
C LYS A 321 -11.11 16.05 -24.80
N ASN A 322 -11.89 15.89 -23.73
CA ASN A 322 -13.36 15.89 -23.77
C ASN A 322 -13.94 15.01 -24.90
N GLY A 323 -13.55 13.74 -24.91
CA GLY A 323 -13.92 12.84 -25.99
C GLY A 323 -13.87 11.39 -25.55
N ILE A 324 -14.19 10.53 -26.51
CA ILE A 324 -14.14 9.09 -26.32
C ILE A 324 -13.51 8.42 -27.54
N GLN A 325 -12.77 7.34 -27.30
CA GLN A 325 -12.23 6.52 -28.36
C GLN A 325 -12.32 5.05 -28.00
N ALA A 326 -12.74 4.23 -28.96
CA ALA A 326 -12.61 2.79 -28.87
C ALA A 326 -11.20 2.36 -29.29
N ALA A 327 -10.63 1.42 -28.55
CA ALA A 327 -9.45 0.69 -28.98
C ALA A 327 -9.76 -0.03 -30.30
N ALA A 328 -8.76 -0.08 -31.18
CA ALA A 328 -8.81 -0.81 -32.42
C ALA A 328 -7.87 -2.01 -32.30
N ALA A 329 -8.24 -3.13 -32.92
CA ALA A 329 -7.33 -4.26 -33.07
C ALA A 329 -6.07 -3.78 -33.81
N PRO A 330 -4.88 -4.35 -33.51
CA PRO A 330 -3.71 -4.14 -34.35
C PRO A 330 -4.10 -4.50 -35.79
N ALA A 331 -3.83 -3.63 -36.75
CA ALA A 331 -3.94 -4.04 -38.15
C ALA A 331 -2.94 -5.18 -38.36
N ASP A 332 -3.41 -6.35 -38.81
CA ASP A 332 -2.54 -7.45 -39.23
C ASP A 332 -1.62 -6.92 -40.33
N THR A 333 -0.35 -6.67 -39.98
CA THR A 333 0.75 -6.41 -40.92
C THR A 333 1.43 -7.71 -41.33
#